data_AF-A0A652JVK7-F1
#
_entry.id   AF-A0A652JVK7-F1
#
_cell.length_a   1.000
_cell.length_b   1.000
_cell.length_c   1.000
_cell.angle_alpha   90.00
_cell.angle_beta   90.00
_cell.angle_gamma   90.00
#
_symmetry.space_group_name_H-M   'P 1'
#
loop_
_entity.id
_entity.type
_entity.pdbx_description
1 polymer ?
#
loop_
_entity_poly.entity_id
_entity_poly.type
_entity_poly.pdbx_seq_one_letter_code
_entity_poly.pdbx_strand_id
1 'polypeptide(L)' 'MARKATDCRDTPSVSGCSLYMAGEEEELVRAAVQHVVTVHEHQDSPELREEIRASMKDPLPGT' A
#
# COMPACT_ATOMS: atom_id res chain seq x y z
N MET A 1 5.63 -11.20 -12.88
CA MET A 1 6.71 -10.37 -12.32
C MET A 1 6.83 -10.76 -10.85
N ALA A 2 7.66 -10.09 -10.04
CA ALA A 2 7.74 -10.43 -8.62
C ALA A 2 6.61 -9.72 -7.87
N ARG A 3 5.79 -10.50 -7.16
CA ARG A 3 4.70 -9.94 -6.33
C ARG A 3 5.28 -9.19 -5.14
N LYS A 4 4.58 -8.15 -4.71
CA LYS A 4 4.90 -7.30 -3.55
C LYS A 4 3.70 -7.18 -2.62
N ALA A 5 3.94 -6.61 -1.44
CA ALA A 5 2.90 -6.31 -0.48
C ALA A 5 3.08 -4.96 0.21
N THR A 6 1.96 -4.34 0.57
CA THR A 6 1.89 -3.24 1.53
C THR A 6 1.07 -3.70 2.74
N ASP A 7 1.44 -3.20 3.92
CA ASP A 7 0.82 -3.59 5.17
C ASP A 7 0.56 -2.34 6.00
N CYS A 8 -0.71 -1.92 6.07
CA CYS A 8 -1.09 -0.70 6.77
C CYS A 8 -0.81 -0.77 8.28
N ARG A 9 -0.57 -1.97 8.83
CA ARG A 9 -0.23 -2.18 10.25
C ARG A 9 1.19 -1.70 10.58
N ASP A 10 2.07 -1.60 9.59
CA ASP A 10 3.46 -1.12 9.79
C ASP A 10 3.50 0.41 10.00
N THR A 11 2.49 1.12 9.52
CA THR A 11 2.32 2.58 9.67
C THR A 11 1.03 2.86 10.43
N PRO A 12 1.00 2.64 11.76
CA PRO A 12 -0.19 2.85 12.56
C PRO A 12 -0.63 4.32 12.47
N SER A 13 -1.75 4.54 11.78
CA SER A 13 -2.37 5.85 11.59
C SER A 13 -3.68 5.92 12.39
N VAL A 14 -4.27 7.12 12.46
CA VAL A 14 -5.51 7.39 13.21
C VAL A 14 -6.68 6.50 12.78
N SER A 15 -6.67 6.00 11.53
CA SER A 15 -7.73 5.13 11.01
C SER A 15 -7.71 3.70 11.56
N GLY A 16 -6.63 3.27 12.24
CA GLY A 16 -6.51 1.91 12.77
C GLY A 16 -6.56 0.83 11.68
N CYS A 17 -6.13 1.16 10.47
CA CYS A 17 -6.23 0.27 9.31
C CYS A 17 -5.49 -1.05 9.52
N SER A 18 -6.18 -2.16 9.29
CA SER A 18 -5.64 -3.52 9.41
C SER A 18 -5.41 -4.21 8.06
N LEU A 19 -5.49 -3.46 6.96
CA LEU A 19 -5.39 -4.03 5.62
C LEU A 19 -3.97 -4.48 5.30
N TYR A 20 -3.91 -5.61 4.61
CA TYR A 20 -2.75 -6.15 3.96
C TYR A 20 -3.12 -6.35 2.49
N MET A 21 -2.31 -5.82 1.57
CA MET A 21 -2.56 -5.89 0.14
C MET A 21 -1.33 -6.47 -0.56
N ALA A 22 -1.54 -7.43 -1.46
CA ALA A 22 -0.46 -8.04 -2.24
C ALA A 22 -0.85 -8.21 -3.71
N GLY A 23 0.09 -7.98 -4.61
CA GLY A 23 -0.15 -7.98 -6.06
C GLY A 23 1.13 -7.72 -6.87
N GLU A 24 1.01 -7.64 -8.19
CA GLU A 24 2.09 -7.09 -9.00
C GLU A 24 2.27 -5.60 -8.70
N GLU A 25 3.48 -5.08 -8.82
CA GLU A 25 3.84 -3.75 -8.29
C GLU A 25 2.90 -2.63 -8.76
N GLU A 26 2.62 -2.54 -10.06
CA GLU A 26 1.73 -1.50 -10.62
C GLU A 26 0.26 -1.68 -10.23
N GLU A 27 -0.19 -2.90 -10.02
CA GLU A 27 -1.55 -3.19 -9.54
C GLU A 27 -1.67 -2.77 -8.08
N LEU A 28 -0.64 -3.10 -7.30
CA LEU A 28 -0.57 -2.80 -5.88
C LEU A 28 -0.48 -1.29 -5.62
N VAL A 29 0.33 -0.54 -6.37
CA VAL A 29 0.40 0.93 -6.24
C VAL A 29 -0.97 1.54 -6.49
N ARG A 30 -1.66 1.17 -7.57
CA ARG A 30 -2.98 1.72 -7.88
C ARG A 30 -4.00 1.43 -6.78
N ALA A 31 -4.02 0.19 -6.28
CA ALA A 31 -4.93 -0.20 -5.20
C ALA A 31 -4.60 0.52 -3.87
N ALA A 32 -3.33 0.58 -3.50
CA ALA A 32 -2.86 1.22 -2.28
C ALA A 32 -3.12 2.74 -2.30
N VAL A 33 -2.85 3.43 -3.41
CA VAL A 33 -3.15 4.87 -3.55
C VAL A 33 -4.64 5.13 -3.36
N GLN A 34 -5.50 4.35 -4.02
CA GLN A 34 -6.94 4.51 -3.88
C GLN A 34 -7.39 4.32 -2.42
N HIS A 35 -6.84 3.33 -1.72
CA HIS A 35 -7.11 3.11 -0.31
C HIS A 35 -6.63 4.29 0.55
N VAL A 36 -5.40 4.74 0.36
CA VAL A 36 -4.79 5.81 1.15
C VAL A 36 -5.53 7.15 0.96
N VAL A 37 -5.96 7.47 -0.26
CA VAL A 37 -6.75 8.68 -0.53
C VAL A 37 -8.14 8.60 0.12
N THR A 38 -8.82 7.46 -0.01
CA THR A 38 -10.22 7.32 0.43
C THR A 38 -10.38 7.07 1.93
N VAL A 39 -9.42 6.40 2.56
CA VAL A 39 -9.50 5.97 3.98
C VAL A 39 -8.55 6.78 4.87
N HIS A 40 -7.40 7.19 4.34
CA HIS A 40 -6.41 7.98 5.09
C HIS A 40 -6.36 9.45 4.65
N GLU A 41 -7.26 9.87 3.76
CA GLU A 41 -7.49 11.27 3.37
C GLU A 41 -6.25 12.01 2.83
N HIS A 42 -5.25 11.27 2.33
CA HIS A 42 -4.13 11.88 1.61
C HIS A 42 -4.54 12.27 0.19
N GLN A 43 -3.72 13.11 -0.47
CA GLN A 43 -3.89 13.44 -1.88
C GLN A 43 -3.13 12.45 -2.76
N ASP A 44 -3.73 12.09 -3.91
CA ASP A 44 -3.02 11.36 -4.95
C ASP A 44 -1.95 12.28 -5.58
N SER A 45 -0.69 12.02 -5.25
CA SER A 45 0.45 12.74 -5.80
C SER A 45 1.55 11.77 -6.26
N PRO A 46 2.47 12.22 -7.15
CA PRO A 46 3.64 11.43 -7.52
C PRO A 46 4.47 10.99 -6.30
N GLU A 47 4.62 11.88 -5.32
CA GLU A 47 5.38 11.62 -4.09
C GLU A 47 4.72 10.52 -3.26
N LEU A 48 3.40 10.57 -3.07
CA LEU A 48 2.66 9.50 -2.37
C LEU A 48 2.84 8.14 -3.06
N ARG A 49 2.83 8.12 -4.39
CA ARG A 49 3.03 6.90 -5.18
C ARG A 49 4.43 6.33 -4.98
N GLU A 50 5.45 7.19 -4.93
CA GLU A 50 6.83 6.79 -4.65
C GLU A 50 7.01 6.30 -3.22
N GLU A 51 6.41 6.96 -2.23
CA GLU A 51 6.41 6.51 -0.83
C GLU A 51 5.79 5.12 -0.69
N ILE A 52 4.65 4.88 -1.36
CA ILE A 52 4.00 3.56 -1.37
C ILE A 52 4.95 2.52 -1.97
N ARG A 53 5.59 2.79 -3.10
CA ARG A 53 6.58 1.86 -3.70
C ARG A 53 7.75 1.58 -2.76
N ALA A 54 8.29 2.62 -2.12
CA ALA A 54 9.39 2.49 -1.17
C ALA A 54 9.02 1.65 0.07
N SER A 55 7.74 1.66 0.46
CA SER A 55 7.24 0.87 1.59
C SER A 55 6.96 -0.60 1.26
N MET A 56 7.00 -0.99 -0.02
CA MET A 56 6.65 -2.35 -0.43
C MET A 56 7.66 -3.39 0.05
N LYS A 57 7.14 -4.50 0.56
CA LYS A 57 7.91 -5.65 1.04
C LYS A 57 7.55 -6.92 0.29
N ASP A 58 8.31 -7.98 0.52
CA ASP A 58 7.97 -9.29 -0.02
C ASP A 58 6.67 -9.80 0.61
N PRO A 59 5.81 -10.46 -0.18
CA PRO A 59 4.54 -10.95 0.31
C PRO A 59 4.73 -12.11 1.28
N LEU A 60 3.78 -12.26 2.21
CA LEU A 60 3.76 -13.40 3.10
C LEU A 60 3.45 -14.68 2.31
N PRO A 61 3.95 -15.84 2.75
CA PRO A 61 3.64 -17.11 2.09
C PRO A 61 2.13 -17.32 1.96
N GLY A 62 1.68 -17.67 0.76
CA GLY A 62 0.27 -17.96 0.49
C GLY A 62 -0.62 -16.72 0.28
N THR A 63 -0.03 -15.52 0.22
CA THR A 63 -0.73 -14.29 -0.21
C THR A 63 -0.43 -13.96 -1.64
#